data_AF-A0A6J0PDW7-F1
#
_entry.id   AF-A0A6J0PDW7-F1
#
_cell.length_a   1.000
_cell.length_b   1.000
_cell.length_c   1.000
_cell.angle_alpha   90.00
_cell.angle_beta   90.00
_cell.angle_gamma   90.00
#
_symmetry.space_group_name_H-M   'P 1'
#
loop_
_entity.id
_entity.type
_entity.pdbx_description
1 polymer ?
#
loop_
_entity_poly.entity_id
_entity_poly.type
_entity_poly.pdbx_seq_one_letter_code
_entity_poly.pdbx_strand_id
1 'polypeptide(L)'
;EQNRRNLSLSEDALRAIEAHTWPGNIRELENCIKRATIMADGSQVTADDLGLTVPAGEEGDASLDLRTVRDEAEKKAVIAAMARSNGNVLKAAELLGVSRPTLYDLMHRLGLK
;
A
#
# COMPACT_ATOMS: atom_id res chain seq x y z
N GLU A 1 -21.97 -6.39 17.43
CA GLU A 1 -22.73 -6.78 16.23
C GLU A 1 -23.75 -5.72 15.87
N GLN A 2 -23.44 -4.81 14.93
CA GLN A 2 -24.46 -3.99 14.29
C GLN A 2 -24.34 -4.11 12.77
N ASN A 3 -25.36 -4.77 12.25
CA ASN A 3 -25.80 -4.99 10.89
C ASN A 3 -25.64 -3.77 9.95
N ARG A 4 -24.50 -3.63 9.26
CA ARG A 4 -24.36 -2.75 8.08
C ARG A 4 -24.59 -3.54 6.77
N ARG A 5 -25.70 -4.28 6.65
CA ARG A 5 -25.99 -5.11 5.47
C ARG A 5 -26.37 -4.34 4.19
N ASN A 6 -26.43 -3.01 4.23
CA ASN A 6 -26.88 -2.17 3.11
C ASN A 6 -25.93 -1.01 2.80
N LEU A 7 -24.61 -1.26 2.78
CA LEU A 7 -23.66 -0.31 2.22
C LEU A 7 -23.71 -0.38 0.70
N SER A 8 -24.15 0.69 0.05
CA SER A 8 -24.08 0.85 -1.40
C SER A 8 -22.78 1.58 -1.77
N LEU A 9 -22.15 1.16 -2.87
CA LEU A 9 -21.07 1.93 -3.47
C LEU A 9 -21.70 3.01 -4.35
N SER A 10 -21.20 4.23 -4.25
CA SER A 10 -21.52 5.28 -5.22
C SER A 10 -20.83 5.00 -6.57
N GLU A 11 -21.27 5.69 -7.62
CA GLU A 11 -20.72 5.48 -8.97
C GLU A 11 -19.26 5.93 -9.07
N ASP A 12 -18.88 6.99 -8.35
CA ASP A 12 -17.50 7.46 -8.21
C ASP A 12 -16.62 6.44 -7.47
N ALA A 13 -17.13 5.80 -6.41
CA ALA A 13 -16.44 4.71 -5.71
C ALA A 13 -16.15 3.52 -6.65
N LEU A 14 -17.13 3.14 -7.47
CA LEU A 14 -17.00 2.07 -8.46
C LEU A 14 -15.95 2.39 -9.51
N ARG A 15 -15.99 3.61 -10.08
CA ARG A 15 -14.99 4.07 -11.05
C ARG A 15 -13.59 4.13 -10.45
N ALA A 16 -13.46 4.54 -9.18
CA ALA A 16 -12.17 4.58 -8.49
C ALA A 16 -11.60 3.16 -8.28
N ILE A 17 -12.45 2.19 -7.92
CA ILE A 17 -12.05 0.79 -7.76
C ILE A 17 -11.60 0.18 -9.11
N GLU A 18 -12.31 0.47 -10.20
CA GLU A 18 -11.96 -0.01 -11.54
C GLU A 18 -10.70 0.65 -12.11
N ALA A 19 -10.47 1.94 -11.80
CA ALA A 19 -9.32 2.69 -12.28
C ALA A 19 -8.03 2.39 -11.49
N HIS A 20 -8.13 1.93 -10.24
CA HIS A 20 -6.95 1.63 -9.44
C HIS A 20 -6.27 0.33 -9.86
N THR A 21 -4.98 0.43 -10.15
CA THR A 21 -4.14 -0.73 -10.45
C THR A 21 -3.69 -1.38 -9.15
N TRP A 22 -4.56 -2.14 -8.48
CA TRP A 22 -4.34 -2.80 -7.18
C TRP A 22 -3.00 -3.56 -7.10
N PRO A 23 -1.91 -2.96 -6.59
CA PRO A 23 -0.58 -3.59 -6.62
C PRO A 23 -0.44 -4.74 -5.61
N GLY A 24 -1.31 -4.80 -4.60
CA GLY A 24 -1.30 -5.73 -3.47
C GLY A 24 -2.28 -6.90 -3.52
N ASN A 25 -2.96 -7.13 -4.65
CA ASN A 25 -4.00 -8.17 -4.83
C ASN A 25 -5.28 -7.96 -3.99
N ILE A 26 -6.14 -8.98 -3.93
CA ILE A 26 -7.46 -9.02 -3.25
C ILE A 26 -7.41 -8.57 -1.78
N ARG A 27 -6.28 -8.75 -1.08
CA ARG A 27 -6.11 -8.31 0.32
C ARG A 27 -6.12 -6.78 0.47
N GLU A 28 -5.62 -6.07 -0.53
CA GLU A 28 -5.64 -4.62 -0.56
C GLU A 28 -7.06 -4.10 -0.80
N LEU A 29 -7.80 -4.73 -1.72
CA LEU A 29 -9.22 -4.47 -1.92
C LEU A 29 -10.04 -4.73 -0.66
N GLU A 30 -9.78 -5.86 0.03
CA GLU A 30 -10.45 -6.21 1.29
C GLU A 30 -10.20 -5.17 2.38
N ASN A 31 -8.94 -4.73 2.54
CA ASN A 31 -8.59 -3.70 3.52
C ASN A 31 -9.18 -2.33 3.16
N CYS A 32 -9.19 -1.99 1.86
CA CYS A 32 -9.81 -0.77 1.36
C CYS A 32 -11.31 -0.74 1.67
N ILE A 33 -12.04 -1.82 1.35
CA ILE A 33 -13.48 -1.94 1.65
C ILE A 33 -13.74 -1.93 3.16
N LYS A 34 -12.89 -2.59 3.97
CA LYS A 34 -13.00 -2.55 5.44
C LYS A 34 -12.84 -1.13 5.98
N ARG A 35 -11.86 -0.38 5.48
CA ARG A 35 -11.62 1.02 5.88
C ARG A 35 -12.77 1.90 5.46
N ALA A 36 -13.22 1.77 4.21
CA ALA A 36 -14.36 2.52 3.69
C ALA A 36 -15.66 2.24 4.47
N THR A 37 -15.86 1.00 4.93
CA THR A 37 -16.98 0.63 5.82
C THR A 37 -16.88 1.29 7.20
N ILE A 38 -15.68 1.62 7.67
CA ILE A 38 -15.45 2.33 8.94
C ILE A 38 -15.62 3.83 8.76
N MET A 39 -15.15 4.38 7.63
CA MET A 39 -15.17 5.82 7.33
C MET A 39 -16.49 6.33 6.79
N ALA A 40 -17.27 5.50 6.10
CA ALA A 40 -18.56 5.89 5.54
C ALA A 40 -19.53 6.34 6.65
N ASP A 41 -19.82 7.64 6.66
CA ASP A 41 -20.82 8.26 7.53
C ASP A 41 -22.22 8.08 6.90
N GLY A 42 -22.70 6.82 6.88
CA GLY A 42 -24.02 6.49 6.34
C GLY A 42 -24.13 5.11 5.70
N SER A 43 -25.10 4.97 4.78
CA SER A 43 -25.35 3.75 4.02
C SER A 43 -24.69 3.74 2.63
N GLN A 44 -23.89 4.75 2.30
CA GLN A 44 -23.24 4.89 1.00
C GLN A 44 -21.75 5.12 1.17
N VAL A 45 -20.94 4.40 0.40
CA VAL A 45 -19.48 4.52 0.34
C VAL A 45 -19.12 5.32 -0.91
N THR A 46 -18.40 6.41 -0.72
CA THR A 46 -17.88 7.29 -1.79
C THR A 46 -16.42 7.00 -2.13
N ALA A 47 -15.91 7.57 -3.22
CA ALA A 47 -14.49 7.45 -3.59
C ALA A 47 -13.55 8.01 -2.49
N ASP A 48 -14.02 9.02 -1.76
CA ASP A 48 -13.30 9.65 -0.65
C ASP A 48 -13.16 8.70 0.54
N ASP A 49 -14.23 7.96 0.87
CA ASP A 49 -14.24 6.94 1.94
C ASP A 49 -13.30 5.75 1.61
N LEU A 50 -13.14 5.43 0.33
CA LEU A 50 -12.19 4.43 -0.13
C LEU A 50 -10.74 4.93 -0.02
N GLY A 51 -10.54 6.26 -0.01
CA GLY A 51 -9.23 6.88 -0.11
C GLY A 51 -8.53 6.51 -1.42
N LEU A 52 -9.32 6.30 -2.47
CA LEU A 52 -8.88 5.96 -3.82
C LEU A 52 -9.08 7.21 -4.68
N THR A 53 -8.20 8.19 -4.50
CA THR A 53 -8.25 9.40 -5.32
C THR A 53 -7.86 9.03 -6.74
N VAL A 54 -8.80 9.18 -7.68
CA VAL A 54 -8.55 9.06 -9.12
C VAL A 54 -7.41 10.04 -9.46
N PRO A 55 -6.27 9.56 -10.01
CA PRO A 55 -5.09 10.40 -10.10
C PRO A 55 -5.24 11.36 -11.27
N ALA A 56 -5.73 12.57 -11.01
CA ALA A 56 -5.36 13.74 -11.78
C ALA A 56 -4.13 14.37 -11.11
N GLY A 57 -3.00 13.66 -11.19
CA GLY A 57 -1.66 14.15 -10.89
C GLY A 57 -1.50 14.96 -9.61
N GLU A 58 -1.25 14.31 -8.49
CA GLU A 58 -0.47 14.90 -7.39
C GLU A 58 0.02 13.80 -6.46
N GLU A 59 1.34 13.72 -6.31
CA GLU A 59 2.04 12.97 -5.27
C GLU A 59 1.71 13.62 -3.92
N GLY A 60 0.58 13.28 -3.32
CA GLY A 60 0.14 13.88 -2.08
C GLY A 60 -0.93 13.05 -1.42
N ASP A 61 -0.57 12.47 -0.27
CA ASP A 61 -1.46 11.79 0.68
C ASP A 61 -1.83 10.32 0.39
N ALA A 62 -0.86 9.55 -0.10
CA ALA A 62 -0.88 8.11 0.15
C ALA A 62 -0.47 7.84 1.61
N SER A 63 -1.48 7.59 2.45
CA SER A 63 -1.41 6.92 3.75
C SER A 63 -0.97 7.76 4.97
N LEU A 64 -1.96 8.14 5.77
CA LEU A 64 -1.80 8.30 7.22
C LEU A 64 -1.66 6.94 7.95
N ASP A 65 -1.27 5.87 7.25
CA ASP A 65 -0.93 4.57 7.86
C ASP A 65 0.59 4.44 7.96
N LEU A 66 1.11 4.56 9.17
CA LEU A 66 2.54 4.45 9.48
C LEU A 66 3.15 3.13 8.99
N ARG A 67 2.35 2.06 8.86
CA ARG A 67 2.84 0.77 8.33
C ARG A 67 3.21 0.88 6.86
N THR A 68 2.34 1.47 6.05
CA THR A 68 2.56 1.65 4.61
C THR A 68 3.72 2.59 4.33
N VAL A 69 3.78 3.72 5.05
CA VAL A 69 4.92 4.66 4.96
C VAL A 69 6.24 3.97 5.28
N ARG A 70 6.25 3.12 6.32
CA ARG A 70 7.44 2.37 6.70
C ARG A 70 7.83 1.34 5.64
N ASP A 71 6.88 0.57 5.13
CA ASP A 71 7.15 -0.45 4.11
C ASP A 71 7.65 0.18 2.80
N GLU A 72 7.10 1.33 2.39
CA GLU A 72 7.60 2.07 1.24
C GLU A 72 9.00 2.63 1.46
N ALA A 73 9.27 3.21 2.64
CA ALA A 73 10.58 3.72 2.99
C ALA A 73 11.63 2.59 3.01
N GLU A 74 11.27 1.44 3.59
CA GLU A 74 12.12 0.23 3.60
C GLU A 74 12.37 -0.28 2.17
N LYS A 75 11.35 -0.31 1.32
CA LYS A 75 11.49 -0.69 -0.09
C LYS A 75 12.43 0.24 -0.85
N LYS A 76 12.24 1.55 -0.71
CA LYS A 76 13.10 2.56 -1.34
C LYS A 76 14.56 2.41 -0.88
N ALA A 77 14.78 2.19 0.42
CA ALA A 77 16.12 1.98 0.98
C ALA A 77 16.80 0.72 0.42
N VAL A 78 16.09 -0.41 0.37
CA VAL A 78 16.62 -1.68 -0.17
C VAL A 78 17.01 -1.54 -1.65
N ILE A 79 16.14 -0.94 -2.47
CA ILE A 79 16.43 -0.73 -3.90
C ILE A 79 17.65 0.18 -4.08
N ALA A 80 17.73 1.28 -3.34
CA ALA A 80 18.85 2.21 -3.41
C ALA A 80 20.19 1.54 -3.01
N ALA A 81 20.19 0.73 -1.95
CA ALA A 81 21.37 0.01 -1.50
C ALA A 81 21.83 -1.06 -2.50
N MET A 82 20.88 -1.79 -3.10
CA MET A 82 21.15 -2.79 -4.13
C MET A 82 21.72 -2.15 -5.40
N ALA A 83 21.17 -1.01 -5.83
CA ALA A 83 21.69 -0.24 -6.97
C ALA A 83 23.12 0.25 -6.72
N ARG A 84 23.40 0.84 -5.55
CA ARG A 84 24.74 1.30 -5.17
C ARG A 84 25.75 0.17 -4.99
N SER A 85 25.28 -1.02 -4.65
CA SER A 85 26.11 -2.22 -4.48
C SER A 85 26.21 -3.06 -5.74
N ASN A 86 25.63 -2.60 -6.85
CA ASN A 86 25.64 -3.29 -8.15
C ASN A 86 25.12 -4.74 -8.05
N GLY A 87 24.09 -4.96 -7.23
CA GLY A 87 23.50 -6.27 -6.97
C GLY A 87 24.21 -7.12 -5.90
N ASN A 88 25.29 -6.64 -5.29
CA ASN A 88 25.97 -7.38 -4.23
C ASN A 88 25.21 -7.25 -2.89
N VAL A 89 24.53 -8.33 -2.50
CA VAL A 89 23.71 -8.41 -1.28
C VAL A 89 24.52 -8.21 0.00
N LEU A 90 25.77 -8.70 0.06
CA LEU A 90 26.64 -8.49 1.23
C LEU A 90 26.87 -6.99 1.45
N LYS A 91 27.27 -6.30 0.38
CA LYS A 91 27.61 -4.87 0.42
C LYS A 91 26.36 -4.02 0.65
N ALA A 92 25.22 -4.41 0.07
CA ALA A 92 23.95 -3.74 0.32
C ALA A 92 23.50 -3.88 1.79
N ALA A 93 23.68 -5.06 2.39
CA ALA A 93 23.36 -5.29 3.79
C ALA A 93 24.25 -4.45 4.72
N GLU A 94 25.55 -4.35 4.42
CA GLU A 94 26.48 -3.47 5.15
C GLU A 94 26.10 -2.00 5.03
N LEU A 95 25.73 -1.53 3.83
CA LEU A 95 25.28 -0.14 3.62
C LEU A 95 23.98 0.18 4.38
N LEU A 96 23.11 -0.81 4.54
CA LEU A 96 21.86 -0.68 5.29
C LEU A 96 22.03 -0.95 6.79
N GLY A 97 23.22 -1.37 7.24
CA GLY A 97 23.50 -1.69 8.64
C GLY A 97 22.76 -2.93 9.15
N VAL A 98 22.39 -3.86 8.27
CA VAL A 98 21.65 -5.09 8.62
C VAL A 98 22.44 -6.35 8.29
N SER A 99 22.03 -7.48 8.86
CA SER A 99 22.60 -8.77 8.51
C SER A 99 22.15 -9.23 7.10
N ARG A 100 22.97 -10.04 6.44
CA ARG A 100 22.61 -10.67 5.15
C ARG A 100 21.26 -11.40 5.19
N PRO A 101 20.98 -12.28 6.18
CA PRO A 101 19.66 -12.92 6.30
C PRO A 101 18.51 -11.92 6.42
N THR A 102 18.71 -10.83 7.17
CA THR A 102 17.69 -9.77 7.32
C THR A 102 17.40 -9.10 5.97
N LEU A 103 18.42 -8.82 5.17
CA LEU A 103 18.22 -8.23 3.85
C LEU A 103 17.47 -9.19 2.92
N TYR A 104 17.78 -10.49 2.94
CA TYR A 104 17.04 -11.49 2.17
C TYR A 104 15.57 -11.58 2.59
N ASP A 105 15.29 -11.54 3.90
CA ASP A 105 13.92 -11.53 4.41
C ASP A 105 13.16 -10.26 3.99
N LEU A 106 13.81 -9.09 4.08
CA LEU A 106 13.27 -7.83 3.56
C LEU A 106 12.97 -7.91 2.06
N MET A 107 13.91 -8.39 1.25
CA MET A 107 13.71 -8.55 -0.19
C MET A 107 12.54 -9.48 -0.50
N HIS A 108 12.45 -10.62 0.19
CA HIS A 108 11.35 -11.57 0.02
C HIS A 108 9.99 -10.97 0.42
N ARG A 109 9.92 -10.30 1.58
CA ARG A 109 8.70 -9.62 2.06
C ARG A 109 8.24 -8.51 1.11
N LEU A 110 9.18 -7.80 0.49
CA LEU A 110 8.93 -6.71 -0.45
C LEU A 110 8.72 -7.16 -1.90
N GLY A 111 8.81 -8.47 -2.18
CA GLY A 111 8.66 -9.04 -3.52
C GLY A 111 9.80 -8.71 -4.49
N LEU A 112 10.97 -8.33 -3.97
CA LEU A 112 12.18 -8.08 -4.75
C LEU A 112 12.95 -9.39 -4.85
N LYS A 113 12.92 -10.05 -6.02
CA LYS A 113 13.58 -11.33 -6.27
C LYS A 113 14.67 -11.20 -7.31
#